data_AF-A0A2A6LZ48-F1
#
_entry.id   AF-A0A2A6LZ48-F1
#
_cell.length_a   1.000
_cell.length_b   1.000
_cell.length_c   1.000
_cell.angle_alpha   90.00
_cell.angle_beta   90.00
_cell.angle_gamma   90.00
#
_symmetry.space_group_name_H-M   'P 1'
#
loop_
_entity.id
_entity.type
_entity.pdbx_description
1 polymer ?
#
loop_
_entity_poly.entity_id
_entity_poly.type
_entity_poly.pdbx_seq_one_letter_code
_entity_poly.pdbx_strand_id
1 'polypeptide(L)'
;MKSADETAVAILSWLAGEPELLSRFLALTGTDAASLRKAVGDPGFMGGLVAFLMEHEPTLIAFCTATETAPEEVVRAHQAFSGPANFEDI
;
A
#
# COMPACT_ATOMS: atom_id res chain seq x y z
N MET A 1 -2.95 17.71 -2.93
CA MET A 1 -2.30 16.82 -1.95
C MET A 1 -3.29 15.71 -1.66
N LYS A 2 -2.93 14.47 -1.99
CA LYS A 2 -3.83 13.31 -1.88
C LYS A 2 -4.07 12.94 -0.40
N SER A 3 -5.24 12.37 -0.12
CA SER A 3 -5.55 11.68 1.14
C SER A 3 -4.80 10.35 1.24
N ALA A 4 -4.69 9.78 2.44
CA ALA A 4 -4.03 8.49 2.64
C ALA A 4 -4.71 7.36 1.84
N ASP A 5 -6.05 7.30 1.90
CA ASP A 5 -6.85 6.35 1.12
C ASP A 5 -6.65 6.52 -0.39
N GLU A 6 -6.63 7.76 -0.89
CA GLU A 6 -6.40 8.05 -2.31
C GLU A 6 -5.02 7.55 -2.76
N THR A 7 -3.99 7.75 -1.94
CA THR A 7 -2.65 7.22 -2.20
C THR A 7 -2.63 5.70 -2.18
N ALA A 8 -3.27 5.05 -1.20
CA ALA A 8 -3.32 3.58 -1.11
C ALA A 8 -4.08 2.96 -2.30
N VAL A 9 -5.20 3.56 -2.73
CA VAL A 9 -5.93 3.13 -3.93
C VAL A 9 -5.07 3.30 -5.19
N ALA A 10 -4.32 4.40 -5.30
CA ALA A 10 -3.42 4.62 -6.43
C ALA A 10 -2.30 3.56 -6.48
N ILE A 11 -1.72 3.21 -5.32
CA ILE A 11 -0.73 2.14 -5.20
C ILE A 11 -1.32 0.81 -5.66
N LEU A 12 -2.51 0.46 -5.18
CA LEU A 12 -3.16 -0.80 -5.56
C LEU A 12 -3.44 -0.85 -7.06
N SER A 13 -3.92 0.26 -7.63
CA SER A 13 -4.25 0.37 -9.05
C SER A 13 -3.01 0.21 -9.93
N TRP A 14 -1.88 0.80 -9.52
CA TRP A 14 -0.60 0.63 -10.19
C TRP A 14 -0.08 -0.81 -10.06
N LEU A 15 -0.13 -1.38 -8.85
CA LEU A 15 0.29 -2.76 -8.58
C LEU A 15 -0.51 -3.78 -9.40
N ALA A 16 -1.79 -3.52 -9.65
CA ALA A 16 -2.63 -4.38 -10.51
C ALA A 16 -2.13 -4.45 -11.97
N GLY A 17 -1.35 -3.46 -12.43
CA GLY A 17 -0.66 -3.47 -13.72
C GLY A 17 0.69 -4.20 -13.71
N GLU A 18 1.18 -4.61 -12.54
CA GLU A 18 2.50 -5.20 -12.32
C GLU A 18 2.36 -6.65 -11.78
N PRO A 19 2.21 -7.67 -12.66
CA PRO A 19 1.80 -9.02 -12.24
C PRO A 19 2.75 -9.70 -11.24
N GLU A 20 4.06 -9.49 -11.38
CA GLU A 20 5.06 -10.06 -10.48
C GLU A 20 5.00 -9.43 -9.09
N LEU A 21 4.86 -8.11 -9.02
CA LEU A 21 4.74 -7.38 -7.77
C LEU A 21 3.42 -7.67 -7.06
N LEU A 22 2.31 -7.73 -7.80
CA LEU A 22 1.02 -8.14 -7.26
C LEU A 22 1.08 -9.56 -6.70
N SER A 23 1.68 -10.50 -7.43
CA SER A 23 1.83 -11.89 -6.97
C SER A 23 2.65 -11.97 -5.68
N ARG A 24 3.74 -11.21 -5.60
CA ARG A 24 4.56 -11.11 -4.37
C ARG A 24 3.77 -10.52 -3.21
N PHE A 25 3.03 -9.44 -3.42
CA PHE A 25 2.20 -8.81 -2.39
C PHE A 25 1.13 -9.77 -1.85
N LEU A 26 0.42 -10.47 -2.74
CA LEU A 26 -0.58 -11.47 -2.37
C LEU A 26 0.05 -12.62 -1.57
N ALA A 27 1.23 -13.11 -1.98
CA ALA A 27 1.95 -14.15 -1.26
C ALA A 27 2.40 -13.70 0.16
N LEU A 28 2.84 -12.45 0.32
CA LEU A 28 3.28 -11.90 1.60
C LEU A 28 2.10 -11.62 2.56
N THR A 29 0.97 -11.20 2.02
CA THR A 29 -0.24 -10.88 2.80
C THR A 29 -1.17 -12.06 3.04
N GLY A 30 -0.88 -13.22 2.43
CA GLY A 30 -1.76 -14.39 2.48
C GLY A 30 -3.14 -14.17 1.82
N THR A 31 -3.25 -13.16 0.95
CA THR A 31 -4.48 -12.79 0.25
C THR A 31 -4.49 -13.36 -1.16
N ASP A 32 -5.68 -13.56 -1.74
CA ASP A 32 -5.85 -13.94 -3.14
C ASP A 32 -6.59 -12.84 -3.94
N ALA A 33 -6.49 -12.89 -5.27
CA ALA A 33 -7.09 -11.88 -6.15
C ALA A 33 -8.63 -11.78 -6.03
N ALA A 34 -9.33 -12.86 -5.67
CA ALA A 34 -10.78 -12.82 -5.47
C ALA A 34 -11.15 -12.14 -4.15
N SER A 35 -10.34 -12.33 -3.11
CA SER A 35 -10.49 -11.68 -1.81
C SER A 35 -10.04 -10.21 -1.82
N LEU A 36 -9.18 -9.83 -2.75
CA LEU A 36 -8.63 -8.47 -2.88
C LEU A 36 -9.72 -7.38 -2.87
N ARG A 37 -10.79 -7.53 -3.66
CA ARG A 37 -11.88 -6.54 -3.72
C ARG A 37 -12.57 -6.31 -2.37
N LYS A 38 -12.63 -7.33 -1.52
CA LYS A 38 -13.21 -7.22 -0.17
C LYS A 38 -12.21 -6.54 0.77
N ALA A 39 -10.92 -6.82 0.60
CA ALA A 39 -9.85 -6.30 1.43
C ALA A 39 -9.59 -4.80 1.23
N VAL A 40 -9.90 -4.22 0.05
CA VAL A 40 -9.75 -2.76 -0.19
C VAL A 40 -10.55 -1.89 0.78
N GLY A 41 -11.65 -2.40 1.35
CA GLY A 41 -12.43 -1.68 2.36
C GLY A 41 -11.88 -1.79 3.77
N ASP A 42 -10.84 -2.58 3.99
CA ASP A 42 -10.22 -2.79 5.30
C ASP A 42 -9.01 -1.85 5.50
N PRO A 43 -9.05 -0.94 6.51
CA PRO A 43 -7.94 -0.02 6.76
C PRO A 43 -6.63 -0.73 7.08
N GLY A 44 -6.68 -1.91 7.71
CA GLY A 44 -5.49 -2.70 8.03
C GLY A 44 -4.81 -3.23 6.77
N PHE A 45 -5.60 -3.72 5.82
CA PHE A 45 -5.12 -4.13 4.50
C PHE A 45 -4.51 -2.95 3.73
N MET A 46 -5.17 -1.78 3.70
CA MET A 46 -4.62 -0.60 3.03
C MET A 46 -3.31 -0.13 3.68
N GLY A 47 -3.21 -0.19 5.01
CA GLY A 47 -1.97 0.06 5.72
C GLY A 47 -0.86 -0.92 5.35
N GLY A 48 -1.16 -2.22 5.30
CA GLY A 48 -0.23 -3.26 4.87
C GLY A 48 0.25 -3.08 3.42
N LEU A 49 -0.63 -2.63 2.53
CA LEU A 49 -0.27 -2.31 1.14
C LEU A 49 0.73 -1.15 1.06
N VAL A 50 0.48 -0.06 1.80
CA VAL A 50 1.38 1.10 1.82
C VAL A 50 2.71 0.73 2.48
N ALA A 51 2.70 -0.06 3.55
CA ALA A 51 3.90 -0.58 4.21
C ALA A 51 4.72 -1.47 3.26
N PHE A 52 4.09 -2.40 2.53
CA PHE A 52 4.76 -3.23 1.53
C PHE A 52 5.49 -2.40 0.48
N LEU A 53 4.87 -1.30 0.01
CA LEU A 53 5.52 -0.41 -0.94
C LEU A 53 6.73 0.30 -0.31
N MET A 54 6.59 0.74 0.95
CA MET A 54 7.66 1.41 1.68
C MET A 54 8.84 0.50 2.06
N GLU A 55 8.62 -0.81 2.20
CA GLU A 55 9.67 -1.79 2.51
C GLU A 55 10.65 -2.04 1.34
N HIS A 56 10.33 -1.58 0.13
CA HIS A 56 11.17 -1.79 -1.05
C HIS A 56 11.33 -0.52 -1.89
N GLU A 57 12.40 0.22 -1.61
CA GLU A 57 12.73 1.50 -2.25
C GLU A 57 12.63 1.49 -3.79
N PRO A 58 13.16 0.49 -4.53
CA PRO A 58 13.03 0.49 -5.99
C PRO A 58 11.57 0.47 -6.47
N THR A 59 10.71 -0.25 -5.77
CA THR A 59 9.27 -0.32 -6.10
C THR A 59 8.57 0.99 -5.74
N LEU A 60 8.93 1.60 -4.60
CA LEU A 60 8.44 2.92 -4.22
C LEU A 60 8.78 3.97 -5.30
N ILE A 61 10.03 4.05 -5.72
CA ILE A 61 10.47 5.00 -6.74
C ILE A 61 9.81 4.73 -8.09
N ALA A 62 9.65 3.45 -8.47
CA ALA A 62 8.95 3.07 -9.70
C ALA A 62 7.49 3.54 -9.68
N PHE A 63 6.77 3.32 -8.57
CA PHE A 63 5.41 3.81 -8.37
C PHE A 63 5.33 5.35 -8.46
N CYS A 64 6.20 6.05 -7.72
CA CYS A 64 6.23 7.51 -7.70
C CYS A 64 6.48 8.08 -9.10
N THR A 65 7.40 7.48 -9.85
CA THR A 65 7.71 7.87 -11.23
C THR A 65 6.55 7.59 -12.17
N ALA A 66 5.93 6.42 -12.08
CA ALA A 66 4.84 6.01 -12.98
C ALA A 66 3.54 6.78 -12.77
N THR A 67 3.31 7.28 -11.55
CA THR A 67 2.06 7.95 -11.17
C THR A 67 2.20 9.45 -10.91
N GLU A 68 3.41 9.98 -11.12
CA GLU A 68 3.79 11.36 -10.78
C GLU A 68 3.44 11.73 -9.33
N THR A 69 3.44 10.72 -8.44
CA THR A 69 3.15 10.89 -7.02
C THR A 69 4.44 11.23 -6.30
N ALA A 70 4.43 12.29 -5.50
CA ALA A 70 5.59 12.66 -4.70
C ALA A 70 5.83 11.61 -3.59
N PRO A 71 7.08 11.16 -3.34
CA PRO A 71 7.37 10.19 -2.28
C PRO A 71 6.83 10.58 -0.91
N GLU A 72 6.79 11.88 -0.61
CA GLU A 72 6.23 12.44 0.61
C GLU A 72 4.73 12.15 0.77
N GLU A 73 3.98 12.02 -0.33
CA GLU A 73 2.57 11.61 -0.27
C GLU A 73 2.43 10.15 0.17
N VAL A 74 3.36 9.28 -0.22
CA VAL A 74 3.39 7.87 0.23
C VAL A 74 3.79 7.79 1.70
N VAL A 75 4.79 8.55 2.13
CA VAL A 75 5.21 8.62 3.54
C VAL A 75 4.06 9.12 4.42
N ARG A 76 3.34 10.16 3.98
CA ARG A 76 2.16 10.68 4.71
C ARG A 76 1.04 9.65 4.78
N ALA A 77 0.80 8.92 3.70
CA ALA A 77 -0.19 7.83 3.70
C ALA A 77 0.21 6.73 4.69
N HIS A 78 1.48 6.31 4.67
CA HIS A 78 2.01 5.32 5.60
C HIS A 78 1.80 5.76 7.05
N GLN A 79 2.20 6.99 7.39
CA GLN A 79 2.01 7.55 8.73
C GLN A 79 0.54 7.60 9.17
N ALA A 80 -0.38 7.87 8.25
CA ALA A 80 -1.80 7.90 8.54
C ALA A 80 -2.37 6.50 8.85
N PHE A 81 -1.94 5.46 8.11
CA PHE A 81 -2.33 4.08 8.37
C PHE A 81 -1.56 3.44 9.53
N SER A 82 -0.34 3.89 9.80
CA SER A 82 0.53 3.43 10.89
C SER A 82 0.41 4.28 12.15
N GLY A 83 -0.71 5.00 12.35
CA GLY A 83 -0.98 5.81 13.55
C GLY A 83 -0.64 5.06 14.85
N PRO A 84 -0.46 5.75 16.00
CA PRO A 84 0.27 5.23 17.16
C PRO A 84 -0.16 3.80 17.42
N ALA A 85 0.74 2.86 17.10
CA ALA A 85 0.42 1.45 17.12
C ALA A 85 -0.22 1.11 18.47
N ASN A 86 -1.16 0.18 18.46
CA ASN A 86 -1.68 -0.51 19.64
C ASN A 86 -0.52 -1.03 20.51
N PHE A 87 0.05 -0.17 21.35
CA PHE A 87 0.93 -0.52 22.47
C PHE A 87 0.11 -0.81 23.75
N GLU A 88 -1.21 -0.95 23.63
CA GLU A 88 -2.09 -1.49 24.68
C GLU A 88 -2.41 -2.95 24.37
N ASP A 89 -1.41 -3.84 24.36
CA ASP A 89 -1.60 -5.30 24.52
C ASP A 89 -0.24 -6.05 24.66
N ILE A 90 0.69 -5.54 25.48
CA ILE A 90 1.78 -6.35 26.08
C ILE A 90 1.90 -6.05 27.57
#